data_AF-A0AAU9KT32-F1
#
_entry.id   AF-A0AAU9KT32-F1
#
_cell.length_a   1.000
_cell.length_b   1.000
_cell.length_c   1.000
_cell.angle_alpha   90.00
_cell.angle_beta   90.00
_cell.angle_gamma   90.00
#
_symmetry.space_group_name_H-M   'P 1'
#
loop_
_entity.id
_entity.type
_entity.pdbx_description
1 polymer ?
#
loop_
_entity_poly.entity_id
_entity_poly.type
_entity_poly.pdbx_seq_one_letter_code
_entity_poly.pdbx_strand_id
1 'polypeptide(L)'
;MDAIRGRYDDALKIIERALVKPGDGRQGRTELRVNQTVPGMAGLDLRPDLQVYNHDTRMVAVVDLAIAFDQQDGYDSSCSGLVKVAVDKTIKYAGTKRHL
;
A
#
# COMPACT_ATOMS: atom_id res chain seq x y z
N MET A 1 16.94 -14.83 0.26
CA MET A 1 16.54 -13.41 0.11
C MET A 1 15.73 -13.19 -1.17
N ASP A 2 16.08 -13.83 -2.30
CA ASP A 2 15.41 -13.56 -3.59
C ASP A 2 13.96 -14.06 -3.70
N ALA A 3 13.61 -15.18 -3.06
CA ALA A 3 12.23 -15.69 -3.07
C ALA A 3 11.25 -14.76 -2.33
N ILE A 4 11.73 -14.04 -1.30
CA ILE A 4 10.95 -13.07 -0.53
C ILE A 4 10.60 -11.86 -1.40
N ARG A 5 11.63 -11.32 -2.08
CA ARG A 5 11.47 -10.20 -3.00
C ARG A 5 10.60 -10.57 -4.20
N GLY A 6 10.77 -11.77 -4.75
CA GLY A 6 9.95 -12.28 -5.85
C GLY A 6 8.45 -12.33 -5.52
N ARG A 7 8.05 -12.89 -4.37
CA ARG A 7 6.64 -12.93 -3.96
C ARG A 7 6.03 -11.54 -3.77
N TYR A 8 6.82 -10.62 -3.21
CA TYR A 8 6.41 -9.23 -3.03
C TYR A 8 6.21 -8.53 -4.38
N ASP A 9 7.16 -8.65 -5.30
CA ASP A 9 7.08 -8.07 -6.63
C ASP A 9 5.93 -8.67 -7.45
N ASP A 10 5.67 -9.98 -7.30
CA ASP A 10 4.54 -10.66 -7.95
C ASP A 10 3.19 -10.19 -7.39
N ALA A 11 3.07 -10.04 -6.07
CA ALA A 11 1.87 -9.50 -5.45
C ALA A 11 1.58 -8.06 -5.93
N LEU A 12 2.61 -7.21 -5.99
CA LEU A 12 2.50 -5.87 -6.56
C LEU A 12 1.99 -5.89 -8.00
N LYS A 13 2.58 -6.71 -8.87
CA LYS A 13 2.15 -6.84 -10.28
C LYS A 13 0.70 -7.31 -10.41
N ILE A 14 0.25 -8.21 -9.55
CA ILE A 14 -1.14 -8.70 -9.57
C ILE A 14 -2.10 -7.55 -9.22
N ILE A 15 -1.80 -6.80 -8.15
CA ILE A 15 -2.62 -5.68 -7.70
C ILE A 15 -2.62 -4.55 -8.74
N GLU A 16 -1.45 -4.20 -9.29
CA GLU A 16 -1.33 -3.22 -10.37
C GLU A 16 -2.22 -3.58 -11.56
N ARG A 17 -2.18 -4.83 -12.02
CA ARG A 17 -3.03 -5.30 -13.12
C ARG A 17 -4.52 -5.22 -12.79
N ALA A 18 -4.91 -5.50 -11.54
CA ALA A 18 -6.30 -5.41 -11.12
C ALA A 18 -6.80 -3.95 -11.08
N LEU A 19 -5.94 -3.00 -10.70
CA LEU A 19 -6.25 -1.57 -10.59
C LEU A 19 -6.19 -0.84 -11.94
N VAL A 20 -5.34 -1.29 -12.87
CA VAL A 20 -5.19 -0.72 -14.21
C VAL A 20 -6.23 -1.25 -15.20
N LYS A 21 -6.93 -2.35 -14.88
CA LYS A 21 -8.04 -2.83 -15.72
C LYS A 21 -9.04 -1.68 -15.90
N PRO A 22 -9.37 -1.30 -17.15
CA PRO A 22 -10.31 -0.23 -17.41
C PRO A 22 -11.67 -0.65 -16.85
N GLY A 23 -12.09 -0.03 -15.75
CA GLY A 23 -13.46 -0.13 -15.27
C GLY A 23 -14.38 0.64 -16.21
N ASP A 24 -15.52 0.04 -16.54
CA ASP A 24 -16.53 0.56 -17.46
C ASP A 24 -16.91 2.02 -17.17
N GLY A 25 -16.28 2.96 -17.88
CA GLY A 25 -16.75 4.33 -18.10
C GLY A 25 -16.98 5.26 -16.90
N ARG A 26 -16.67 4.85 -15.66
CA ARG A 26 -16.95 5.64 -14.44
C ARG A 26 -15.77 5.88 -13.51
N GLN A 27 -14.61 5.27 -13.76
CA GLN A 27 -13.40 5.66 -13.04
C GLN A 27 -12.98 7.03 -13.55
N GLY A 28 -13.06 8.04 -12.68
CA GLY A 28 -12.49 9.36 -12.92
C GLY A 28 -11.02 9.29 -13.30
N ARG A 29 -10.35 10.43 -13.46
CA ARG A 29 -8.91 10.43 -13.75
C ARG A 29 -8.13 9.90 -12.54
N THR A 30 -8.00 8.58 -12.44
CA THR A 30 -7.26 7.90 -11.37
C THR A 30 -5.88 7.50 -11.88
N GLU A 31 -4.86 7.82 -11.11
CA GLU A 31 -3.47 7.50 -11.39
C GLU A 31 -2.94 6.52 -10.35
N LEU A 32 -2.42 5.39 -10.80
CA LEU A 32 -1.72 4.43 -9.96
C LEU A 32 -0.24 4.81 -9.91
N ARG A 33 0.32 4.93 -8.70
CA ARG A 33 1.75 5.16 -8.46
C ARG A 33 2.28 4.08 -7.53
N VAL A 34 3.44 3.54 -7.86
CA VAL A 34 4.02 2.38 -7.17
C VAL A 34 5.40 2.76 -6.66
N ASN A 35 5.67 2.52 -5.37
CA ASN A 35 6.96 2.87 -4.75
C ASN A 35 7.38 4.33 -5.06
N GLN A 36 6.44 5.26 -5.01
CA GLN A 36 6.70 6.70 -5.19
C GLN A 36 6.45 7.44 -3.90
N THR A 37 7.03 8.63 -3.74
CA THR A 37 6.72 9.51 -2.61
C THR A 37 5.31 10.07 -2.76
N VAL A 38 4.57 10.21 -1.66
CA VAL A 38 3.23 10.82 -1.67
C VAL A 38 3.37 12.31 -2.01
N PRO A 39 2.64 12.84 -3.02
CA PRO A 39 2.68 14.25 -3.38
C PRO A 39 2.32 15.15 -2.19
N GLY A 40 2.99 16.29 -2.07
CA GLY A 40 2.78 17.21 -0.96
C GLY A 40 3.37 16.75 0.38
N MET A 41 3.96 15.54 0.44
CA MET A 41 4.54 14.98 1.67
C MET A 41 6.03 14.63 1.52
N ALA A 42 6.74 15.32 0.62
CA ALA A 42 8.17 15.13 0.41
C ALA A 42 9.01 15.31 1.69
N GLY A 43 8.55 16.13 2.63
CA GLY A 43 9.21 16.32 3.93
C GLY A 43 9.04 15.16 4.93
N LEU A 44 8.14 14.21 4.67
CA LEU A 44 7.86 13.05 5.53
C LEU A 44 8.45 11.74 4.98
N ASP A 45 9.11 11.80 3.82
CA ASP A 45 9.66 10.64 3.09
C ASP A 45 8.68 9.44 3.02
N LEU A 46 7.38 9.74 2.89
CA LEU A 46 6.34 8.73 2.80
C LEU A 46 6.34 8.14 1.40
N ARG A 47 7.01 6.99 1.27
CA ARG A 47 7.06 6.19 0.05
C ARG A 47 6.28 4.88 0.26
N PRO A 48 4.96 4.88 0.05
CA PRO A 48 4.16 3.66 0.13
C PRO A 48 4.38 2.77 -1.09
N ASP A 49 4.01 1.51 -0.91
CA ASP A 49 4.13 0.49 -1.95
C ASP A 49 3.18 0.79 -3.11
N LEU A 50 1.94 1.22 -2.80
CA LEU A 50 0.92 1.62 -3.76
C LEU A 50 0.25 2.93 -3.36
N GLN A 51 -0.05 3.77 -4.35
CA GLN A 51 -0.90 4.93 -4.22
C GLN A 51 -1.92 4.98 -5.35
N VAL A 52 -3.17 5.25 -5.01
CA VAL A 52 -4.21 5.58 -5.99
C VAL A 52 -4.59 7.03 -5.80
N TYR A 53 -4.22 7.88 -6.76
CA TYR A 53 -4.54 9.29 -6.75
C TYR A 53 -5.73 9.57 -7.67
N ASN A 54 -6.82 10.10 -7.11
CA ASN A 54 -7.96 10.55 -7.88
C ASN A 54 -7.81 12.06 -8.16
N HIS A 55 -7.61 12.41 -9.43
CA HIS A 55 -7.42 13.81 -9.85
C HIS A 55 -8.70 14.65 -9.72
N ASP A 56 -9.88 14.03 -9.79
CA ASP A 56 -11.16 14.74 -9.73
C ASP A 56 -11.51 15.14 -8.29
N THR A 57 -11.29 14.24 -7.33
CA THR A 57 -11.51 14.51 -5.90
C THR A 57 -10.28 15.04 -5.18
N ARG A 58 -9.11 15.02 -5.84
CA ARG A 58 -7.78 15.30 -5.26
C ARG A 58 -7.47 14.47 -4.01
N MET A 59 -8.03 13.27 -3.93
CA MET A 59 -7.79 12.34 -2.83
C MET A 59 -6.73 11.31 -3.20
N VAL A 60 -5.90 10.94 -2.23
CA VAL A 60 -4.93 9.85 -2.36
C VAL A 60 -5.28 8.73 -1.39
N ALA A 61 -5.40 7.51 -1.90
CA ALA A 61 -5.37 6.30 -1.10
C ALA A 61 -3.94 5.75 -1.10
N VAL A 62 -3.38 5.46 0.08
CA VAL A 62 -2.05 4.88 0.26
C VAL A 62 -2.17 3.48 0.83
N VAL A 63 -1.39 2.54 0.30
CA VAL A 63 -1.41 1.13 0.73
C VAL A 63 0.02 0.62 0.82
N ASP A 64 0.35 0.02 1.96
CA ASP A 64 1.59 -0.73 2.18
C ASP A 64 1.27 -2.21 2.34
N LEU A 65 2.04 -3.06 1.66
CA LEU A 65 1.88 -4.51 1.66
C LEU A 65 2.78 -5.14 2.73
N ALA A 66 2.20 -6.03 3.51
CA ALA A 66 2.92 -6.90 4.44
C ALA A 66 2.59 -8.35 4.10
N ILE A 67 3.59 -9.14 3.72
CA ILE A 67 3.43 -10.54 3.34
C ILE A 67 4.10 -11.41 4.40
N ALA A 68 3.31 -12.23 5.10
CA ALA A 68 3.86 -13.26 5.98
C ALA A 68 4.37 -14.44 5.15
N PHE A 69 5.50 -15.01 5.60
CA PHE A 69 6.12 -16.18 4.96
C PHE A 69 5.78 -17.49 5.66
N ASP A 70 5.50 -17.43 6.96
CA ASP A 70 5.07 -18.59 7.73
C ASP A 70 3.55 -18.78 7.59
N GLN A 71 3.14 -20.03 7.42
CA GLN A 71 1.73 -20.39 7.46
C GLN A 71 1.20 -20.01 8.85
N GLN A 72 0.26 -19.06 8.90
CA GLN A 72 -0.41 -18.69 10.15
C GLN A 72 -1.43 -19.77 10.50
N ASP A 73 -0.92 -20.91 10.95
CA ASP A 73 -1.74 -21.97 11.51
C ASP A 73 -2.21 -21.49 12.88
N GLY A 74 -3.50 -21.17 12.95
CA GLY A 74 -4.35 -20.91 14.13
C GLY A 74 -3.70 -20.60 15.48
N TYR A 75 -4.14 -19.46 16.03
CA TYR A 75 -4.68 -19.27 17.40
C TYR A 75 -4.12 -18.11 18.23
N ASP A 76 -3.08 -17.40 17.77
CA ASP A 76 -2.79 -16.09 18.37
C ASP A 76 -2.39 -15.05 17.33
N SER A 77 -3.41 -14.45 16.71
CA SER A 77 -3.26 -13.37 15.74
C SER A 77 -2.53 -12.16 16.37
N SER A 78 -2.64 -11.99 17.69
CA SER A 78 -2.14 -10.86 18.50
C SER A 78 -0.62 -10.74 18.55
N CYS A 79 0.11 -11.85 18.40
CA CYS A 79 1.58 -11.90 18.52
C CYS A 79 2.31 -12.11 17.18
N SER A 80 1.59 -12.07 16.06
CA SER A 80 2.18 -12.31 14.75
C SER A 80 3.03 -11.13 14.24
N GLY A 81 4.06 -11.44 13.44
CA GLY A 81 4.88 -10.42 12.78
C GLY A 81 4.07 -9.42 11.94
N LEU A 82 2.91 -9.85 11.41
CA LEU A 82 1.99 -8.96 10.69
C LEU A 82 1.33 -7.92 11.59
N VAL A 83 0.96 -8.27 12.83
CA VAL A 83 0.40 -7.29 13.78
C VAL A 83 1.44 -6.24 14.14
N LYS A 84 2.69 -6.66 14.38
CA LYS A 84 3.79 -5.71 14.62
C LYS A 84 3.99 -4.77 13.43
N VAL A 85 4.05 -5.31 12.21
CA VAL A 85 4.16 -4.51 10.99
C VAL A 85 2.96 -3.57 10.82
N ALA A 86 1.73 -4.02 11.10
CA ALA A 86 0.54 -3.18 11.02
C ALA A 86 0.59 -2.00 12.01
N VAL A 87 1.07 -2.22 13.23
CA VAL A 87 1.29 -1.16 14.23
C VAL A 87 2.35 -0.17 13.74
N ASP A 88 3.51 -0.67 13.28
CA ASP A 88 4.60 0.17 12.77
C ASP A 88 4.14 1.05 11.59
N LYS A 89 3.37 0.47 10.66
CA LYS A 89 2.77 1.20 9.53
C LYS A 89 1.75 2.22 10.03
N THR A 90 0.91 1.88 11.01
CA THR A 90 -0.07 2.82 11.58
C THR A 90 0.63 4.04 12.18
N ILE A 91 1.75 3.85 12.89
CA ILE A 91 2.55 4.94 13.45
C ILE A 91 3.17 5.77 12.32
N LYS A 92 3.77 5.13 11.30
CA LYS A 92 4.36 5.79 10.12
C LYS A 92 3.35 6.73 9.44
N TYR A 93 2.11 6.29 9.26
CA TYR A 93 1.05 7.07 8.57
C TYR A 93 0.17 7.90 9.51
N ALA A 94 0.40 7.90 10.83
CA ALA A 94 -0.40 8.68 11.78
C ALA A 94 -0.31 10.19 11.51
N GLY A 95 0.86 10.67 11.07
CA GLY A 95 1.06 12.07 10.69
C GLY A 95 0.29 12.48 9.43
N THR A 96 0.04 11.53 8.53
CA THR A 96 -0.63 11.73 7.24
C THR A 96 -2.09 12.14 7.40
N LYS A 97 -2.81 11.54 8.37
CA LYS A 97 -4.23 11.87 8.66
C LYS A 97 -4.46 13.31 9.14
N ARG A 98 -3.42 14.00 9.63
CA ARG A 98 -3.51 15.41 10.07
C ARG A 98 -3.33 16.41 8.92
N HIS A 99 -2.90 15.95 7.75
CA HIS A 99 -2.54 16.80 6.60
C HIS A 99 -3.43 16.54 5.36
N LEU A 100 -4.47 15.70 5.51
CA LEU A 100 -5.50 15.42 4.51
C LEU A 100 -6.83 16.07 4.91
#